data_AF-A0A8X8WCI3-F1
#
_entry.id   AF-A0A8X8WCI3-F1
#
_cell.length_a   1.000
_cell.length_b   1.000
_cell.length_c   1.000
_cell.angle_alpha   90.00
_cell.angle_beta   90.00
_cell.angle_gamma   90.00
#
_symmetry.space_group_name_H-M   'P 1'
#
loop_
_entity.id
_entity.type
_entity.pdbx_description
1 polymer ?
#
loop_
_entity_poly.entity_id
_entity_poly.type
_entity_poly.pdbx_seq_one_letter_code
_entity_poly.pdbx_strand_id
1 'polypeptide(L)'
;MAFNSSFMLVATTAATFCLLNLKLTHCTEFNVGERSGWAVPRPNDTDFYDNWASNKRFKVDDTIRFRYKKDLGDGGEERELQRVQFEPAQLLF
;
A
#
# COMPACT_ATOMS: atom_id res chain seq x y z
N MET A 1 -6.98 -40.78 25.31
CA MET A 1 -7.36 -40.66 23.89
C MET A 1 -6.07 -40.54 23.09
N ALA A 2 -5.62 -41.61 22.45
CA ALA A 2 -4.42 -41.55 21.62
C ALA A 2 -4.80 -40.86 20.31
N PHE A 3 -4.25 -39.67 20.06
CA PHE A 3 -4.37 -39.06 18.73
C PHE A 3 -3.66 -39.98 17.74
N ASN A 4 -4.41 -40.51 16.77
CA ASN A 4 -3.84 -41.39 15.76
C ASN A 4 -2.72 -40.64 15.03
N SER A 5 -1.49 -41.17 15.09
CA SER A 5 -0.29 -40.53 14.52
C SER A 5 -0.48 -40.18 13.03
N SER A 6 -1.14 -41.05 12.27
CA SER A 6 -1.49 -40.81 10.87
C SER A 6 -2.46 -39.65 10.68
N PHE A 7 -3.44 -39.48 11.58
CA PHE A 7 -4.38 -38.36 11.55
C PHE A 7 -3.67 -37.02 11.80
N MET A 8 -2.71 -37.01 12.74
CA MET A 8 -1.87 -35.84 13.01
C MET A 8 -1.04 -35.44 11.78
N LEU A 9 -0.47 -36.41 11.04
CA LEU A 9 0.31 -36.15 9.83
C LEU A 9 -0.53 -35.57 8.67
N VAL A 10 -1.77 -36.06 8.51
CA VAL A 10 -2.69 -35.55 7.50
C VAL A 10 -3.15 -34.13 7.85
N ALA A 11 -3.44 -33.86 9.13
CA ALA A 11 -3.84 -32.53 9.58
C ALA A 11 -2.73 -31.49 9.39
N THR A 12 -1.47 -31.83 9.66
CA THR A 12 -0.34 -30.91 9.48
C THR A 12 -0.06 -30.62 8.00
N THR A 13 -0.12 -31.62 7.14
CA THR A 13 0.08 -31.44 5.68
C THR A 13 -1.05 -30.64 5.03
N ALA A 14 -2.30 -30.86 5.46
CA ALA A 14 -3.42 -30.03 5.03
C ALA A 14 -3.26 -28.58 5.50
N ALA A 15 -2.84 -28.36 6.76
CA ALA A 15 -2.61 -27.02 7.29
C ALA A 15 -1.49 -26.27 6.55
N THR A 16 -0.37 -26.94 6.26
CA THR A 16 0.73 -26.32 5.49
C THR A 16 0.30 -26.02 4.06
N PHE A 17 -0.46 -26.90 3.41
CA PHE A 17 -1.01 -26.63 2.08
C PHE A 17 -1.97 -25.42 2.09
N CYS A 18 -2.85 -25.31 3.09
CA CYS A 18 -3.73 -24.15 3.24
C CYS A 18 -2.94 -22.84 3.46
N LEU A 19 -1.89 -22.87 4.30
CA LEU A 19 -1.04 -21.71 4.55
C LEU A 19 -0.25 -21.30 3.29
N LEU A 20 0.20 -22.24 2.47
CA LEU A 20 0.91 -21.97 1.21
C LEU A 20 0.00 -21.36 0.12
N ASN A 21 -1.30 -21.65 0.16
CA ASN A 21 -2.27 -21.09 -0.78
C ASN A 21 -2.89 -19.76 -0.31
N LEU A 22 -2.54 -19.29 0.91
CA LEU A 22 -2.99 -18.00 1.40
C LEU A 22 -2.25 -16.89 0.64
N LYS A 23 -2.89 -16.31 -0.38
CA LYS A 23 -2.38 -15.11 -1.04
C LYS A 23 -2.64 -13.91 -0.16
N LEU A 24 -1.60 -13.38 0.47
CA LEU A 24 -1.66 -12.06 1.11
C LEU A 24 -1.74 -11.02 -0.02
N THR A 25 -2.91 -10.42 -0.21
CA THR A 25 -3.03 -9.22 -1.06
C THR A 25 -2.33 -8.07 -0.33
N HIS A 26 -1.35 -7.46 -0.99
CA HIS A 26 -0.57 -6.39 -0.39
C HIS A 26 -1.15 -5.06 -0.86
N CYS A 27 -2.04 -4.49 -0.06
CA CYS A 27 -2.50 -3.11 -0.23
C CYS A 27 -1.50 -2.18 0.47
N THR A 28 -0.81 -1.38 -0.32
CA THR A 28 0.20 -0.42 0.15
C THR A 28 -0.36 0.99 0.04
N GLU A 29 -0.21 1.78 1.11
CA GLU A 29 -0.52 3.20 1.06
C GLU A 29 0.75 4.02 0.82
N PHE A 30 0.71 4.89 -0.19
CA PHE A 30 1.82 5.76 -0.57
C PHE A 30 1.44 7.22 -0.36
N ASN A 31 2.22 7.94 0.45
CA ASN A 31 2.09 9.39 0.61
C ASN A 31 2.97 10.10 -0.42
N VAL A 32 2.37 10.94 -1.26
CA VAL A 32 3.11 11.68 -2.30
C VAL A 32 4.11 12.63 -1.65
N GLY A 33 5.37 12.58 -2.09
CA GLY A 33 6.45 13.39 -1.52
C GLY A 33 6.85 13.01 -0.09
N GLU A 34 6.31 11.91 0.46
CA GLU A 34 6.59 11.37 1.79
C GLU A 34 6.53 12.42 2.91
N ARG A 35 7.67 12.90 3.39
CA ARG A 35 7.77 13.89 4.49
C ARG A 35 7.47 15.32 4.04
N SER A 36 7.72 15.59 2.76
CA SER A 36 7.48 16.90 2.12
C SER A 36 5.98 17.09 1.83
N GLY A 37 5.25 15.99 1.62
CA GLY A 37 3.85 16.03 1.21
C GLY A 37 3.68 16.54 -0.22
N TRP A 38 2.43 16.86 -0.57
CA TRP A 38 2.02 17.46 -1.81
C TRP A 38 2.02 18.99 -1.70
N ALA A 39 3.01 19.60 -2.34
CA ALA A 39 3.20 21.03 -2.48
C ALA A 39 3.66 21.39 -3.91
N VAL A 40 3.55 22.66 -4.29
CA VAL A 40 4.07 23.14 -5.58
C VAL A 40 5.59 22.97 -5.60
N PRO A 41 6.17 22.27 -6.60
CA PRO A 41 7.61 22.13 -6.74
C PRO A 41 8.28 23.50 -6.78
N ARG A 42 9.45 23.62 -6.15
CA ARG A 42 10.27 24.82 -6.30
C ARG A 42 10.78 24.89 -7.75
N PRO A 43 11.04 26.09 -8.30
CA PRO A 43 11.51 26.24 -9.68
C PRO A 43 12.78 25.44 -10.02
N ASN A 44 13.59 25.12 -8.99
CA ASN A 44 14.85 24.38 -9.14
C ASN A 44 14.70 22.87 -8.86
N ASP A 45 13.49 22.39 -8.59
CA ASP A 45 13.22 21.01 -8.14
C ASP A 45 11.96 20.45 -8.80
N THR A 46 11.83 20.69 -10.11
CA THR A 46 10.69 20.25 -10.92
C THR A 46 10.58 18.72 -11.00
N ASP A 47 11.70 18.03 -10.86
CA ASP A 47 11.80 16.57 -11.07
C ASP A 47 11.52 15.79 -9.77
N PHE A 48 11.20 16.47 -8.67
CA PHE A 48 10.99 15.87 -7.35
C PHE A 48 9.94 14.75 -7.36
N TYR A 49 8.76 15.01 -7.92
CA TYR A 49 7.68 14.02 -7.97
C TYR A 49 7.92 12.92 -8.98
N ASP A 50 8.61 13.22 -10.08
CA ASP A 50 8.99 12.21 -11.07
C ASP A 50 10.01 11.23 -10.48
N ASN A 51 11.01 11.74 -9.76
CA ASN A 51 11.96 10.91 -9.05
C ASN A 51 11.31 10.14 -7.88
N TRP A 52 10.34 10.74 -7.19
CA TRP A 52 9.57 10.02 -6.19
C TRP A 52 8.77 8.86 -6.79
N ALA A 53 8.06 9.10 -7.90
CA ALA A 53 7.21 8.13 -8.57
C ALA A 53 8.02 7.00 -9.22
N SER A 54 9.17 7.32 -9.82
CA SER A 54 10.05 6.33 -10.47
C SER A 54 10.63 5.31 -9.48
N ASN A 55 10.78 5.71 -8.21
CA ASN A 55 11.25 4.84 -7.13
C ASN A 55 10.12 4.05 -6.44
N LYS A 56 8.88 4.09 -6.94
CA LYS A 56 7.73 3.37 -6.36
C LYS A 56 7.16 2.35 -7.35
N ARG A 57 6.64 1.25 -6.80
CA ARG A 57 5.97 0.19 -7.56
C ARG A 57 4.51 0.14 -7.13
N PHE A 58 3.64 0.70 -7.98
CA PHE A 58 2.20 0.67 -7.76
C PHE A 58 1.61 -0.64 -8.26
N LYS A 59 0.75 -1.24 -7.45
CA LYS A 59 -0.04 -2.43 -7.75
C LYS A 59 -1.52 -2.07 -7.68
N VAL A 60 -2.33 -2.90 -8.34
CA VAL A 60 -3.76 -2.96 -8.07
C VAL A 60 -4.01 -3.15 -6.57
N ASP A 61 -5.03 -2.48 -6.06
CA ASP A 61 -5.39 -2.30 -4.65
C ASP A 61 -4.49 -1.35 -3.84
N ASP A 62 -3.38 -0.84 -4.38
CA ASP A 62 -2.61 0.21 -3.70
C ASP A 62 -3.36 1.54 -3.68
N THR A 63 -3.02 2.37 -2.70
CA THR A 63 -3.62 3.70 -2.52
C THR A 63 -2.54 4.78 -2.50
N ILE A 64 -2.71 5.82 -3.32
CA ILE A 64 -1.88 7.03 -3.30
C ILE A 64 -2.66 8.13 -2.58
N ARG A 65 -2.05 8.71 -1.54
CA ARG A 65 -2.61 9.82 -0.75
C ARG A 65 -1.85 11.11 -1.06
N PHE A 66 -2.61 12.11 -1.47
CA PHE A 66 -2.16 13.48 -1.66
C PHE A 66 -2.45 14.26 -0.38
N ARG A 67 -1.44 14.40 0.49
CA ARG A 67 -1.53 15.15 1.74
C ARG A 67 -0.76 16.45 1.60
N TYR A 68 -1.37 17.56 2.00
CA TYR A 68 -0.70 18.86 2.01
C TYR A 68 -0.64 19.39 3.43
N LYS A 69 0.44 20.13 3.72
CA LYS A 69 0.51 20.95 4.92
C LYS A 69 -0.05 22.31 4.58
N LYS A 70 -1.05 22.75 5.32
CA LYS A 70 -1.48 24.14 5.26
C LYS A 70 -0.52 24.95 6.12
N ASP A 71 0.14 25.94 5.54
CA ASP A 71 1.10 26.83 6.22
C ASP A 71 0.39 27.81 7.18
N LEU A 72 -0.45 27.30 8.08
CA LEU A 72 -1.08 28.06 9.17
C LEU A 72 -0.18 28.02 10.42
N GLY A 73 1.01 28.64 10.33
CA GLY A 73 1.90 28.83 11.48
C GLY A 73 2.39 27.53 12.16
N ASP A 74 2.83 27.65 13.42
CA ASP A 74 3.49 26.61 14.26
C ASP A 74 2.60 25.41 14.64
N GLY A 75 1.45 25.26 13.97
CA GLY A 75 0.47 24.20 14.20
C GLY A 75 -0.06 23.62 12.89
N GLY A 76 0.81 23.45 11.90
CA GLY A 76 0.44 22.98 10.56
C GLY A 76 -0.38 21.69 10.60
N GLU A 77 -1.67 21.79 10.27
CA GLU A 77 -2.57 20.66 10.18
C GLU A 77 -2.37 19.96 8.82
N GLU A 78 -2.11 18.66 8.86
CA GLU A 78 -2.01 17.84 7.66
C GLU A 78 -3.42 17.43 7.20
N ARG A 79 -3.78 17.82 5.98
CA ARG A 79 -5.10 17.53 5.39
C ARG A 79 -4.91 16.64 4.16
N GLU A 80 -5.80 15.67 3.98
CA GLU A 80 -5.87 14.83 2.78
C GLU A 80 -6.69 15.58 1.72
N LEU A 81 -6.09 15.89 0.56
CA LEU A 81 -6.81 16.51 -0.56
C LEU A 81 -7.52 15.45 -1.40
N GLN A 82 -6.80 14.38 -1.69
CA GLN A 82 -7.24 13.38 -2.63
C GLN A 82 -6.61 12.04 -2.29
N ARG A 83 -7.44 11.00 -2.43
CA ARG A 83 -7.03 9.60 -2.40
C ARG A 83 -7.27 9.02 -3.79
N VAL A 84 -6.24 8.40 -4.36
CA VAL A 84 -6.35 7.64 -5.60
C VAL A 84 -6.12 6.18 -5.26
N GLN A 85 -7.09 5.33 -5.56
CA GLN A 85 -6.98 3.89 -5.36
C GLN A 85 -6.86 3.21 -6.73
N PHE A 86 -5.91 2.29 -6.87
CA PHE A 86 -5.78 1.51 -8.08
C PHE A 86 -6.80 0.37 -8.05
N GLU A 87 -7.91 0.54 -8.75
CA GLU A 87 -8.93 -0.50 -8.80
C GLU A 87 -8.43 -1.74 -9.55
N PRO A 88 -8.81 -2.96 -9.11
CA PRO A 88 -8.62 -4.14 -9.92
C PRO A 88 -9.39 -3.98 -11.22
N ALA A 89 -8.75 -4.39 -12.33
CA ALA A 89 -9.44 -4.53 -13.60
C ALA A 89 -10.71 -5.34 -13.31
N GLN A 90 -11.85 -4.68 -13.40
CA GLN A 90 -13.14 -5.31 -13.21
C GLN A 90 -13.19 -6.46 -14.22
N LEU A 91 -13.10 -7.70 -13.74
CA LEU A 91 -13.29 -8.87 -14.56
C LEU A 91 -14.76 -8.84 -15.03
N LEU A 92 -15.00 -8.17 -16.16
CA LEU A 92 -16.22 -8.36 -16.94
C LEU A 92 -16.15 -9.78 -17.49
N PHE A 93 -16.91 -10.67 -16.87
CA PHE A 93 -17.23 -12.00 -17.39
C PHE A 93 -18.01 -11.89 -18.71
#